data_AF-A0A7G1ILD3-F1
#
_entry.id   AF-A0A7G1ILD3-F1
#
_cell.length_a   1.000
_cell.length_b   1.000
_cell.length_c   1.000
_cell.angle_alpha   90.00
_cell.angle_beta   90.00
_cell.angle_gamma   90.00
#
_symmetry.space_group_name_H-M   'P 1'
#
loop_
_entity.id
_entity.type
_entity.pdbx_description
1 polymer ?
#
loop_
_entity_poly.entity_id
_entity_poly.type
_entity_poly.pdbx_seq_one_letter_code
_entity_poly.pdbx_strand_id
1 'polypeptide(L)' 'MVAAERPRGVFSRQLFLGDTLESDRIEASYHDGVLRLTIPIAEKAKPRRIEISHNGERTPINA' A
#
# COMPACT_ATOMS: atom_id res chain seq x y z
N MET A 1 23.17 -32.58 20.98
CA MET A 1 22.66 -31.20 20.89
C MET A 1 21.33 -31.18 21.61
N VAL A 2 21.24 -30.55 22.77
CA VAL A 2 20.13 -30.81 23.73
C VAL A 2 18.91 -29.90 23.51
N ALA A 3 19.00 -28.80 22.77
CA ALA A 3 17.84 -28.10 22.20
C ALA A 3 18.24 -27.17 21.04
N ALA A 4 17.37 -27.02 20.05
CA ALA A 4 17.52 -26.11 18.91
C ALA A 4 16.28 -25.22 18.79
N GLU A 5 16.13 -24.28 19.71
CA GLU A 5 14.90 -23.50 19.90
C GLU A 5 14.77 -22.33 18.93
N ARG A 6 15.90 -21.71 18.56
CA ARG A 6 15.91 -20.58 17.62
C ARG A 6 16.01 -21.08 16.18
N PRO A 7 15.14 -20.62 15.28
CA PRO A 7 15.24 -21.00 13.88
C PRO A 7 16.54 -20.46 13.29
N ARG A 8 17.19 -21.28 12.47
CA ARG A 8 18.45 -20.98 11.79
C ARG A 8 18.36 -21.44 10.34
N GLY A 9 19.13 -20.82 9.47
CA GLY A 9 19.14 -21.10 8.04
C GLY A 9 18.85 -19.86 7.21
N VAL A 10 18.51 -20.07 5.95
CA VAL A 10 18.14 -18.99 5.02
C VAL A 10 16.64 -18.73 5.16
N PHE A 11 16.28 -17.46 5.33
CA PHE A 11 14.89 -17.03 5.40
C PHE A 11 14.56 -16.23 4.14
N SER A 12 13.40 -16.49 3.55
CA SER A 12 12.89 -15.73 2.41
C SER A 12 11.41 -15.44 2.63
N ARG A 13 10.99 -14.22 2.29
CA ARG A 13 9.59 -13.80 2.30
C ARG A 13 9.36 -12.93 1.08
N GLN A 14 8.36 -13.31 0.28
CA GLN A 14 7.88 -12.52 -0.84
C GLN A 14 6.56 -11.85 -0.47
N LEU A 15 6.40 -10.59 -0.89
CA LEU A 15 5.17 -9.82 -0.75
C LEU A 15 4.73 -9.39 -2.15
N PHE A 16 3.44 -9.47 -2.42
CA PHE A 16 2.84 -8.92 -3.63
C PHE A 16 2.37 -7.50 -3.31
N LEU A 17 2.89 -6.52 -4.05
CA LEU A 17 2.55 -5.12 -3.91
C LEU A 17 1.47 -4.77 -4.93
N GLY A 18 0.49 -3.96 -4.53
CA GLY A 18 -0.50 -3.44 -5.46
C GLY A 18 0.05 -2.29 -6.31
N ASP A 19 -0.63 -2.01 -7.42
CA ASP A 19 -0.20 -1.01 -8.43
C ASP A 19 -0.16 0.44 -7.92
N THR A 20 -0.72 0.69 -6.73
CA THR A 20 -0.75 2.00 -6.08
C THR A 20 0.52 2.33 -5.31
N LEU A 21 1.49 1.41 -5.24
CA LEU A 21 2.75 1.59 -4.54
C LEU A 21 3.89 1.90 -5.53
N GLU A 22 4.78 2.82 -5.17
CA GLU A 22 5.93 3.20 -5.99
C GLU A 22 7.14 2.36 -5.58
N SER A 23 7.21 1.13 -6.09
CA SER A 23 8.23 0.13 -5.72
C SER A 23 9.67 0.56 -6.01
N ASP A 24 9.88 1.43 -7.00
CA ASP A 24 11.21 1.93 -7.39
C ASP A 24 11.82 2.85 -6.31
N ARG A 25 11.01 3.34 -5.38
CA ARG A 25 11.40 4.21 -4.26
C ARG A 25 11.32 3.51 -2.91
N ILE A 26 11.52 2.19 -2.89
CA ILE A 26 11.58 1.43 -1.64
C ILE A 26 12.78 1.86 -0.80
N GLU A 27 12.54 2.06 0.50
CA GLU A 27 13.57 2.31 1.49
C GLU A 27 13.60 1.16 2.51
N ALA A 28 14.79 0.84 3.02
CA ALA A 28 14.98 -0.22 4.01
C ALA A 28 15.81 0.27 5.18
N SER A 29 15.40 -0.11 6.40
CA SER A 29 16.19 0.09 7.63
C SER A 29 16.16 -1.17 8.48
N TYR A 30 17.28 -1.45 9.16
CA TYR A 30 17.40 -2.58 10.07
C TYR A 30 17.91 -2.08 11.43
N HIS A 31 17.09 -2.27 12.45
CA HIS A 31 17.39 -1.82 13.80
C HIS A 31 16.78 -2.80 14.81
N ASP A 32 17.50 -3.11 15.90
CA ASP A 32 17.08 -4.02 16.97
C ASP A 32 16.49 -5.37 16.50
N GLY A 33 17.04 -5.95 15.43
CA GLY A 33 16.56 -7.23 14.92
C GLY A 33 15.34 -7.15 13.99
N VAL A 34 14.87 -5.94 13.63
CA VAL A 34 13.70 -5.74 12.79
C VAL A 34 14.09 -5.09 11.47
N LEU A 35 13.78 -5.78 10.36
CA LEU A 35 13.84 -5.21 9.02
C LEU A 35 12.54 -4.45 8.73
N ARG A 36 12.63 -3.13 8.56
CA ARG A 36 11.53 -2.26 8.13
C ARG A 36 11.73 -1.88 6.68
N LEU A 37 10.71 -2.14 5.87
CA LEU A 37 10.61 -1.68 4.48
C LEU A 37 9.55 -0.56 4.42
N THR A 38 9.91 0.58 3.85
CA THR A 38 9.00 1.70 3.61
C THR A 38 8.82 1.82 2.09
N ILE A 39 7.57 1.71 1.62
CA ILE A 39 7.23 1.83 0.21
C ILE A 39 6.22 2.97 0.09
N PRO A 40 6.55 4.08 -0.59
CA PRO A 40 5.64 5.18 -0.75
C PRO A 40 4.45 4.80 -1.62
N ILE A 41 3.30 5.43 -1.35
CA ILE A 41 2.13 5.36 -2.23
C ILE A 41 2.41 6.25 -3.44
N ALA A 42 2.17 5.72 -4.64
CA ALA A 42 2.31 6.46 -5.88
C ALA A 42 1.40 7.69 -5.88
N GLU A 43 1.90 8.83 -6.32
CA GLU A 43 1.17 10.12 -6.36
C GLU A 43 -0.16 10.03 -7.11
N LYS A 44 -0.23 9.20 -8.17
CA LYS A 44 -1.45 8.94 -8.96
C LYS A 44 -2.53 8.15 -8.19
N ALA A 45 -2.16 7.47 -7.11
CA ALA A 45 -3.08 6.71 -6.27
C ALA A 45 -3.76 7.56 -5.19
N LYS A 46 -3.43 8.86 -5.07
CA LYS A 46 -4.18 9.78 -4.20
C LYS A 46 -5.63 9.85 -4.70
N PRO A 47 -6.64 9.70 -3.81
CA PRO A 47 -8.04 9.71 -4.21
C PRO A 47 -8.39 11.03 -4.89
N ARG A 48 -8.89 10.95 -6.13
CA ARG A 48 -9.35 12.12 -6.87
C ARG A 48 -10.77 12.47 -6.44
N ARG A 49 -11.00 13.72 -6.04
CA ARG A 49 -12.35 14.26 -5.87
C ARG A 49 -12.93 14.51 -7.26
N ILE A 50 -14.04 13.86 -7.59
CA ILE A 50 -14.79 14.13 -8.82
C ILE A 50 -15.86 15.16 -8.48
N GLU A 51 -15.83 16.30 -9.15
CA GLU A 51 -16.89 17.30 -9.05
C GLU A 51 -18.10 16.88 -9.88
N ILE A 52 -19.29 16.90 -9.27
CA ILE A 52 -20.56 16.64 -9.96
C ILE A 52 -21.13 17.98 -10.41
N SER A 53 -21.10 18.25 -11.72
CA SER A 53 -21.76 19.41 -12.30
C SER A 53 -23.26 19.13 -12.49
N HIS A 54 -24.11 19.91 -11.83
CA HIS A 54 -25.55 19.90 -12.11
C HIS A 54 -25.85 20.93 -13.20
N ASN A 55 -26.15 20.46 -14.42
CA ASN A 55 -26.79 21.31 -15.42
C ASN A 55 -28.24 21.52 -14.97
N GLY A 56 -28.58 22.78 -14.66
CA GLY A 56 -29.86 23.15 -14.09
C GLY A 56 -30.99 23.07 -15.09
N GLU A 57 -31.62 21.90 -15.21
CA GLU A 57 -33.00 21.79 -15.66
C GLU A 57 -33.72 20.81 -14.72
N ARG A 58 -34.32 21.37 -13.66
CA ARG A 58 -35.14 20.61 -12.72
C ARG A 58 -36.45 20.25 -13.43
N THR A 59 -36.54 19.05 -13.97
CA THR A 59 -37.81 18.52 -14.48
C THR A 59 -38.63 18.02 -13.28
N PRO A 60 -39.80 18.61 -12.98
CA PRO A 60 -40.66 18.10 -11.92
C PRO A 60 -41.22 16.73 -12.31
N ILE A 61 -41.14 15.78 -11.39
CA ILE A 61 -41.72 14.45 -11.52
C ILE A 61 -43.16 14.56 -11.00
N ASN A 62 -44.15 14.53 -11.88
CA ASN A 62 -45.55 14.50 -11.46
C ASN A 62 -45.94 13.06 -11.11
N ALA A 63 -46.64 12.91 -9.99
CA ALA A 63 -47.19 11.65 -9.47
C ALA A 63 -48.42 11.21 -10.28
#